data_AF-A0A0E3VXZ5-F1
#
_entry.id   AF-A0A0E3VXZ5-F1
#
_cell.length_a   1.000
_cell.length_b   1.000
_cell.length_c   1.000
_cell.angle_alpha   90.00
_cell.angle_beta   90.00
_cell.angle_gamma   90.00
#
_symmetry.space_group_name_H-M   'P 1'
#
loop_
_entity.id
_entity.type
_entity.pdbx_description
1 polymer ?
#
loop_
_entity_poly.entity_id
_entity_poly.type
_entity_poly.pdbx_seq_one_letter_code
_entity_poly.pdbx_strand_id
1 'polypeptide(L)'
;MVAAILSIDEQIAAMKATWPQFAARRVDRRAQSARWVGSVRPQYSGYSLEIRYGLGSFPEVRVLSPELVRLPGNSEGQLPHVYPPAEDPTLCLFDPREREWSSAMTIASTTVPWALDWLACYELWLMTGRWTGGGRHAGSELADVVETTR
;
A
#
# COMPACT_ATOMS: atom_id res chain seq x y z
N MET A 1 7.82 0.50 -27.17
CA MET A 1 8.38 1.70 -26.49
C MET A 1 8.36 1.41 -25.01
N VAL A 2 9.48 1.58 -24.31
CA VAL A 2 9.49 1.54 -22.84
C VAL A 2 8.86 2.84 -22.35
N ALA A 3 7.82 2.76 -21.50
CA ALA A 3 7.19 3.95 -20.95
C ALA A 3 8.23 4.75 -20.14
N ALA A 4 8.24 6.07 -20.29
CA ALA A 4 9.21 6.92 -19.62
C ALA A 4 8.98 6.91 -18.11
N ILE A 5 10.08 6.81 -17.36
CA ILE A 5 10.04 6.89 -15.90
C ILE A 5 9.63 8.32 -15.50
N LEU A 6 8.66 8.43 -14.60
CA LEU A 6 8.20 9.72 -14.08
C LEU A 6 9.15 10.26 -13.02
N SER A 7 9.55 11.51 -13.17
CA SER A 7 10.30 12.27 -12.18
C SER A 7 9.48 12.52 -10.92
N ILE A 8 10.16 12.89 -9.83
CA ILE A 8 9.47 13.20 -8.58
C ILE A 8 8.54 14.42 -8.70
N ASP A 9 8.89 15.41 -9.52
CA ASP A 9 8.04 16.59 -9.73
C ASP A 9 6.78 16.23 -10.54
N GLU A 10 6.87 15.30 -11.51
CA GLU A 10 5.70 14.75 -12.20
C GLU A 10 4.79 13.95 -11.25
N GLN A 11 5.37 13.12 -10.37
CA GLN A 11 4.61 12.40 -9.35
C GLN A 11 3.91 13.36 -8.38
N ILE A 12 4.58 14.44 -7.96
CA ILE A 12 4.01 15.48 -7.11
C ILE A 12 2.87 16.21 -7.82
N ALA A 13 3.06 16.57 -9.10
CA ALA A 13 2.04 17.26 -9.88
C ALA A 13 0.79 16.37 -10.08
N ALA A 14 0.98 15.10 -10.43
CA ALA A 14 -0.10 14.13 -10.57
C ALA A 14 -0.85 13.93 -9.24
N MET A 15 -0.13 13.75 -8.13
CA MET A 15 -0.74 13.63 -6.80
C MET A 15 -1.56 14.87 -6.45
N LYS A 16 -1.02 16.08 -6.66
CA LYS A 16 -1.74 17.32 -6.36
C LYS A 16 -3.00 17.50 -7.22
N ALA A 17 -2.97 17.06 -8.48
CA ALA A 17 -4.10 17.16 -9.39
C ALA A 17 -5.25 16.20 -9.03
N THR A 18 -4.92 14.95 -8.70
CA THR A 18 -5.93 13.91 -8.44
C THR A 18 -6.34 13.86 -6.96
N TRP A 19 -5.39 14.08 -6.05
CA TRP A 19 -5.56 13.92 -4.60
C TRP A 19 -4.99 15.13 -3.86
N PRO A 20 -5.60 16.32 -3.99
CA PRO A 20 -5.08 17.56 -3.42
C PRO A 20 -4.94 17.54 -1.90
N GLN A 21 -5.62 16.63 -1.21
CA GLN A 21 -5.50 16.42 0.23
C GLN A 21 -4.20 15.68 0.64
N PHE A 22 -3.51 15.03 -0.30
CA PHE A 22 -2.19 14.44 -0.06
C PHE A 22 -1.10 15.48 -0.24
N ALA A 23 -0.70 16.11 0.86
CA ALA A 23 0.29 17.17 0.82
C ALA A 23 1.71 16.57 0.71
N ALA A 24 2.47 16.99 -0.31
CA ALA A 24 3.87 16.64 -0.44
C ALA A 24 4.71 17.26 0.68
N ARG A 25 5.62 16.47 1.23
CA ARG A 25 6.52 16.76 2.35
C ARG A 25 7.88 16.11 2.09
N ARG A 26 8.93 16.64 2.72
CA ARG A 26 10.31 16.09 2.63
C ARG A 26 10.73 15.76 1.19
N VAL A 27 10.47 16.68 0.27
CA VAL A 27 10.81 16.52 -1.15
C VAL A 27 12.31 16.69 -1.32
N ASP A 28 12.98 15.64 -1.80
CA ASP A 28 14.38 15.67 -2.21
C ASP A 28 14.47 15.46 -3.73
N ARG A 29 14.70 16.56 -4.46
CA ARG A 29 14.82 16.54 -5.91
C ARG A 29 16.13 15.92 -6.39
N ARG A 30 17.17 15.93 -5.57
CA ARG A 30 18.44 15.30 -5.94
C ARG A 30 18.33 13.78 -5.82
N ALA A 31 17.72 13.30 -4.74
CA ALA A 31 17.44 11.87 -4.54
C ALA A 31 16.19 11.38 -5.26
N GLN A 32 15.44 12.28 -5.93
CA GLN A 32 14.16 11.98 -6.58
C GLN A 32 13.18 11.25 -5.67
N SER A 33 12.95 11.81 -4.47
CA SER A 33 12.06 11.23 -3.46
C SER A 33 11.14 12.24 -2.80
N ALA A 34 10.00 11.75 -2.32
CA ALA A 34 9.04 12.55 -1.57
C ALA A 34 8.22 11.67 -0.62
N ARG A 35 7.59 12.34 0.35
CA ARG A 35 6.57 11.79 1.23
C ARG A 35 5.28 12.56 1.04
N TRP A 36 4.14 11.87 1.02
CA TRP A 36 2.83 12.50 1.10
C TRP A 36 2.13 12.08 2.37
N VAL A 37 1.36 13.00 2.94
CA VAL A 37 0.43 12.71 4.02
C VAL A 37 -0.93 13.28 3.64
N GLY A 38 -1.97 12.46 3.72
CA GLY A 38 -3.31 12.84 3.35
C GLY A 38 -4.36 11.97 4.01
N SER A 39 -5.58 12.49 4.09
CA SER A 39 -6.72 11.76 4.63
C SER A 39 -7.52 11.10 3.51
N VAL A 40 -8.01 9.90 3.80
CA VAL A 40 -8.91 9.14 2.93
C VAL A 40 -10.08 8.59 3.74
N ARG A 41 -11.16 8.27 3.04
CA ARG A 41 -12.28 7.52 3.59
C ARG A 41 -12.68 6.49 2.55
N PRO A 42 -12.36 5.19 2.75
CA PRO A 42 -12.83 4.10 1.91
C PRO A 42 -14.35 3.94 2.12
N GLN A 43 -14.82 2.93 2.87
CA GLN A 43 -16.24 2.69 3.04
C GLN A 43 -16.81 3.32 4.31
N TYR A 44 -16.17 3.12 5.47
CA TYR A 44 -16.78 3.47 6.76
C TYR A 44 -16.02 4.55 7.53
N SER A 45 -14.72 4.35 7.74
CA SER A 45 -13.88 5.14 8.65
C SER A 45 -12.95 6.10 7.91
N GLY A 46 -12.57 7.20 8.56
CA GLY A 46 -11.51 8.08 8.05
C GLY A 46 -10.12 7.58 8.45
N TYR A 47 -9.18 7.60 7.52
CA TYR A 47 -7.79 7.22 7.74
C TYR A 47 -6.85 8.34 7.32
N SER A 48 -5.78 8.55 8.08
CA SER A 48 -4.62 9.34 7.65
C SER A 48 -3.56 8.38 7.12
N LEU A 49 -3.13 8.57 5.88
CA LEU A 49 -2.10 7.77 5.24
C LEU A 49 -0.80 8.55 5.09
N GLU A 50 0.31 7.82 5.17
CA GLU A 50 1.61 8.24 4.67
C GLU A 50 1.95 7.43 3.42
N ILE A 51 2.41 8.10 2.38
CA ILE A 51 2.99 7.47 1.20
C ILE A 51 4.42 7.94 1.06
N ARG A 52 5.37 7.01 0.94
CA ARG A 52 6.79 7.30 0.69
C ARG A 52 7.19 6.74 -0.66
N TYR A 53 7.95 7.52 -1.42
CA TYR A 53 8.46 7.09 -2.70
C TYR A 53 9.83 7.68 -2.98
N GLY A 54 10.74 6.84 -3.49
CA GLY A 54 11.98 7.25 -4.12
C GLY A 54 12.08 6.62 -5.50
N LEU A 55 12.66 7.35 -6.45
CA LEU A 55 12.85 6.81 -7.80
C LEU A 55 13.69 5.53 -7.76
N GLY A 56 13.20 4.48 -8.41
CA GLY A 56 13.83 3.15 -8.39
C GLY A 56 13.42 2.27 -7.21
N SER A 57 12.59 2.77 -6.28
CA SER A 57 11.94 1.94 -5.25
C SER A 57 10.47 1.69 -5.60
N PHE A 58 9.83 0.80 -4.83
CA PHE A 58 8.38 0.71 -4.78
C PHE A 58 7.82 1.79 -3.84
N PRO A 59 6.58 2.27 -4.07
CA PRO A 59 5.91 3.15 -3.13
C PRO A 59 5.50 2.36 -1.88
N GLU A 60 5.76 2.94 -0.71
CA GLU A 60 5.37 2.36 0.58
C GLU A 60 4.20 3.16 1.16
N VAL A 61 3.20 2.46 1.68
CA VAL A 61 2.02 3.09 2.30
C VAL A 61 1.87 2.63 3.74
N ARG A 62 1.60 3.57 4.64
CA ARG A 62 1.35 3.33 6.06
C ARG A 62 0.09 4.04 6.53
N VAL A 63 -0.62 3.42 7.45
CA VAL A 63 -1.73 4.05 8.17
C VAL A 63 -1.18 4.76 9.39
N LEU A 64 -1.34 6.09 9.45
CA LEU A 64 -0.92 6.92 10.59
C LEU A 64 -1.99 7.00 11.66
N SER A 65 -3.27 7.03 11.26
CA SER A 65 -4.41 7.03 12.17
C SER A 65 -5.70 6.59 11.48
N PRO A 66 -6.65 5.98 12.22
CA PRO A 66 -6.43 5.36 13.53
C PRO A 66 -5.39 4.22 13.44
N GLU A 67 -4.87 3.79 14.59
CA GLU A 67 -4.00 2.61 14.63
C GLU A 67 -4.76 1.38 14.11
N LEU A 68 -4.09 0.56 13.30
CA LEU A 68 -4.68 -0.66 12.76
C LEU A 68 -4.92 -1.67 13.88
N VAL A 69 -6.20 -1.99 14.11
CA VAL A 69 -6.64 -3.09 14.97
C VAL A 69 -6.11 -4.41 14.43
N ARG A 70 -5.61 -5.24 15.36
CA ARG A 70 -5.15 -6.60 15.13
C ARG A 70 -6.15 -7.61 15.71
N LEU A 71 -6.27 -8.77 15.07
CA LEU A 71 -7.10 -9.88 15.53
C LEU A 71 -6.21 -11.08 15.91
N PRO A 72 -5.77 -11.20 17.18
CA PRO A 72 -4.97 -12.34 17.62
C PRO A 72 -5.66 -13.68 17.34
N GLY A 73 -4.91 -14.63 16.76
CA GLY A 73 -5.43 -15.97 16.45
C GLY A 73 -6.27 -16.07 15.18
N ASN A 74 -6.42 -14.99 14.40
CA ASN A 74 -7.05 -15.06 13.08
C ASN A 74 -6.21 -15.93 12.12
N SER A 75 -6.88 -16.76 11.30
CA SER A 75 -6.24 -17.70 10.37
C SER A 75 -5.45 -17.02 9.26
N GLU A 76 -5.81 -15.78 8.88
CA GLU A 76 -5.10 -14.97 7.87
C GLU A 76 -3.91 -14.18 8.47
N GLY A 77 -3.66 -14.36 9.77
CA GLY A 77 -2.69 -13.57 10.54
C GLY A 77 -3.32 -12.44 11.34
N GLN A 78 -2.58 -11.93 12.33
CA GLN A 78 -3.11 -10.91 13.25
C GLN A 78 -3.38 -9.56 12.57
N LEU A 79 -2.70 -9.30 11.46
CA LEU A 79 -2.97 -8.21 10.54
C LEU A 79 -2.54 -8.70 9.15
N PRO A 80 -3.48 -9.14 8.30
CA PRO A 80 -3.15 -9.71 7.00
C PRO A 80 -2.65 -8.65 6.03
N HIS A 81 -1.95 -9.07 4.98
CA HIS A 81 -1.52 -8.23 3.85
C HIS A 81 -0.72 -6.98 4.25
N VAL A 82 0.27 -7.17 5.11
CA VAL A 82 1.28 -6.15 5.40
C VAL A 82 2.69 -6.70 5.23
N TYR A 83 3.64 -5.82 4.92
CA TYR A 83 5.07 -6.13 4.99
C TYR A 83 5.64 -5.73 6.36
N PRO A 84 6.70 -6.41 6.83
CA PRO A 84 7.36 -6.12 8.09
C PRO A 84 7.97 -4.70 8.14
N PRO A 85 8.31 -4.19 9.35
CA PRO A 85 8.16 -4.84 10.65
C PRO A 85 6.70 -4.92 11.11
N ALA A 86 6.40 -5.86 12.01
CA ALA A 86 5.03 -6.08 12.46
C ALA A 86 4.48 -4.85 13.19
N GLU A 87 5.31 -4.10 13.91
CA GLU A 87 4.94 -2.97 14.77
C GLU A 87 4.67 -1.68 13.98
N ASP A 88 5.32 -1.50 12.83
CA ASP A 88 5.16 -0.35 11.92
C ASP A 88 5.05 -0.85 10.46
N PRO A 89 3.97 -1.58 10.14
CA PRO A 89 3.84 -2.27 8.87
C PRO A 89 3.61 -1.32 7.69
N THR A 90 4.09 -1.69 6.51
CA THR A 90 3.63 -1.11 5.24
C THR A 90 2.56 -1.99 4.62
N LEU A 91 1.59 -1.39 3.94
CA LEU A 91 0.50 -2.12 3.29
C LEU A 91 1.05 -2.94 2.10
N CYS A 92 0.61 -4.19 1.98
CA CYS A 92 0.85 -5.00 0.80
C CYS A 92 -0.21 -4.66 -0.26
N LEU A 93 0.12 -3.75 -1.19
CA LEU A 93 -0.81 -3.22 -2.18
C LEU A 93 -0.75 -3.90 -3.55
N PHE A 94 0.36 -4.54 -3.87
CA PHE A 94 0.61 -5.22 -5.14
C PHE A 94 1.75 -6.22 -4.94
N ASP A 95 1.90 -7.16 -5.88
CA ASP A 95 3.01 -8.10 -5.88
C ASP A 95 4.16 -7.61 -6.78
N PRO A 96 5.33 -7.28 -6.21
CA PRO A 96 6.51 -6.87 -6.99
C PRO A 96 6.94 -7.85 -8.09
N ARG A 97 6.68 -9.15 -7.91
CA ARG A 97 7.06 -10.21 -8.87
C ARG A 97 6.15 -10.22 -10.11
N GLU A 98 4.90 -9.80 -9.97
CA GLU A 98 3.92 -9.75 -11.05
C GLU A 98 4.03 -8.47 -11.92
N ARG A 99 4.95 -7.56 -11.58
CA ARG A 99 5.21 -6.31 -12.33
C ARG A 99 3.96 -5.44 -12.50
N GLU A 100 3.03 -5.51 -11.54
CA GLU A 100 1.80 -4.72 -11.52
C GLU A 100 2.06 -3.21 -11.41
N TRP A 101 3.23 -2.85 -10.85
CA TRP A 101 3.66 -1.48 -10.69
C TRP A 101 5.01 -1.20 -11.38
N SER A 102 5.12 -0.02 -11.99
CA SER A 102 6.39 0.52 -12.49
C SER A 102 6.48 2.03 -12.24
N SER A 103 7.68 2.58 -12.25
CA SER A 103 7.93 4.02 -12.07
C SER A 103 7.43 4.90 -13.22
N ALA A 104 6.91 4.31 -14.29
CA ALA A 104 6.18 5.01 -15.35
C ALA A 104 4.70 5.25 -14.99
N MET A 105 4.20 4.64 -13.91
CA MET A 105 2.83 4.83 -13.42
C MET A 105 2.80 5.91 -12.34
N THR A 106 1.72 6.68 -12.28
CA THR A 106 1.57 7.68 -11.22
C THR A 106 1.13 7.03 -9.92
N ILE A 107 1.73 7.42 -8.79
CA ILE A 107 1.29 7.00 -7.46
C ILE A 107 -0.19 7.37 -7.24
N ALA A 108 -0.60 8.50 -7.82
CA ALA A 108 -1.97 9.00 -7.77
C ALA A 108 -2.99 8.05 -8.42
N SER A 109 -2.63 7.39 -9.54
CA SER A 109 -3.54 6.51 -10.27
C SER A 109 -3.43 5.03 -9.86
N THR A 110 -2.41 4.65 -9.09
CA THR A 110 -2.20 3.26 -8.66
C THR A 110 -2.26 3.12 -7.15
N THR A 111 -1.30 3.69 -6.45
CA THR A 111 -1.03 3.44 -5.04
C THR A 111 -2.13 3.97 -4.13
N VAL A 112 -2.69 5.15 -4.44
CA VAL A 112 -3.81 5.70 -3.65
C VAL A 112 -5.07 4.85 -3.83
N PRO A 113 -5.53 4.52 -5.07
CA PRO A 113 -6.61 3.55 -5.26
C PRO A 113 -6.38 2.20 -4.59
N TRP A 114 -5.21 1.59 -4.73
CA TRP A 114 -4.92 0.30 -4.10
C TRP A 114 -4.93 0.37 -2.57
N ALA A 115 -4.48 1.50 -1.98
CA ALA A 115 -4.60 1.70 -0.54
C ALA A 115 -6.07 1.81 -0.09
N LEU A 116 -6.94 2.44 -0.90
CA LEU A 116 -8.38 2.47 -0.63
C LEU A 116 -9.00 1.07 -0.69
N ASP A 117 -8.63 0.27 -1.70
CA ASP A 117 -9.11 -1.12 -1.85
C ASP A 117 -8.64 -1.98 -0.68
N TRP A 118 -7.38 -1.85 -0.27
CA TRP A 118 -6.84 -2.54 0.90
C TRP A 118 -7.60 -2.16 2.17
N LEU A 119 -7.87 -0.86 2.38
CA LEU A 119 -8.61 -0.39 3.56
C LEU A 119 -10.07 -0.87 3.54
N ALA A 120 -10.71 -0.95 2.38
CA ALA A 120 -12.06 -1.50 2.27
C ALA A 120 -12.09 -3.01 2.63
N CYS A 121 -11.08 -3.76 2.18
CA CYS A 121 -10.92 -5.17 2.57
C CYS A 121 -10.63 -5.32 4.07
N TYR A 122 -9.80 -4.42 4.62
CA TYR A 122 -9.51 -4.36 6.04
C TYR A 122 -10.75 -4.08 6.89
N GLU A 123 -11.58 -3.10 6.50
CA GLU A 123 -12.84 -2.80 7.18
C GLU A 123 -13.77 -4.02 7.20
N LEU A 124 -13.90 -4.73 6.08
CA LEU A 124 -14.71 -5.95 6.02
C LEU A 124 -14.10 -7.12 6.80
N TRP A 125 -12.76 -7.24 6.81
CA TRP A 125 -12.04 -8.24 7.59
C TRP A 125 -12.25 -8.04 9.09
N LEU A 126 -12.25 -6.78 9.58
CA LEU A 126 -12.57 -6.50 10.98
C LEU A 126 -13.99 -6.96 11.36
N MET A 127 -14.94 -6.90 10.42
CA MET A 127 -16.33 -7.29 10.66
C MET A 127 -16.54 -8.81 10.60
N THR A 128 -15.82 -9.49 9.71
CA THR A 128 -16.12 -10.90 9.34
C THR A 128 -15.05 -11.88 9.77
N GLY A 129 -13.86 -11.40 10.12
CA GLY A 129 -12.66 -12.19 10.34
C GLY A 129 -12.08 -12.83 9.07
N ARG A 130 -12.63 -12.55 7.88
CA ARG A 130 -12.20 -13.15 6.60
C ARG A 130 -11.69 -12.07 5.65
N TRP A 131 -10.50 -12.27 5.10
CA TRP A 131 -9.94 -11.34 4.12
C TRP A 131 -10.57 -11.59 2.75
N THR A 132 -10.95 -10.53 2.05
CA THR A 132 -11.61 -10.61 0.73
C THR A 132 -10.83 -9.92 -0.39
N GLY A 133 -9.67 -9.34 -0.08
CA GLY A 133 -8.81 -8.72 -1.08
C GLY A 133 -8.04 -9.76 -1.89
N GLY A 134 -7.64 -9.38 -3.10
CA GLY A 134 -6.74 -10.17 -3.93
C GLY A 134 -5.27 -10.04 -3.51
N GLY A 135 -4.38 -10.68 -4.26
CA GLY A 135 -2.93 -10.66 -4.05
C GLY A 135 -2.41 -11.82 -3.21
N ARG A 136 -1.14 -12.19 -3.37
CA ARG A 136 -0.50 -13.21 -2.54
C ARG A 136 -0.28 -12.66 -1.12
N HIS A 137 -0.62 -13.45 -0.11
CA HIS A 137 -0.27 -13.12 1.28
C HIS A 137 1.26 -13.10 1.41
N ALA A 138 1.81 -12.05 2.01
CA ALA A 138 3.23 -12.03 2.37
C ALA A 138 3.49 -13.17 3.38
N GLY A 139 4.11 -14.26 2.90
CA GLY A 139 4.35 -15.48 3.69
C GLY A 139 3.66 -16.76 3.21
N SER A 140 2.90 -16.76 2.11
CA SER A 140 2.24 -18.00 1.63
C SER A 140 3.19 -19.06 1.04
N GLU A 141 4.48 -18.78 0.89
CA GLU A 141 5.48 -19.77 0.45
C GLU A 141 5.63 -20.96 1.43
N LEU A 142 5.08 -20.87 2.65
CA LEU A 142 5.08 -21.97 3.64
C LEU A 142 3.85 -22.89 3.58
N ALA A 143 2.74 -22.48 2.95
CA ALA A 143 1.53 -23.31 2.87
C ALA A 143 1.57 -24.29 1.69
N ASP A 144 2.07 -23.85 0.53
CA ASP A 144 2.08 -24.65 -0.71
C ASP A 144 3.09 -25.80 -0.69
N VAL A 145 4.10 -25.76 0.18
CA VAL A 145 5.10 -26.84 0.30
C VAL A 145 4.56 -28.03 1.10
N VAL A 146 3.59 -27.81 1.98
CA VAL A 146 3.04 -28.89 2.85
C VAL A 146 2.03 -29.75 2.10
N GLU A 147 1.34 -29.23 1.09
CA GLU A 147 0.31 -29.98 0.36
C GLU A 147 0.87 -30.86 -0.77
N THR A 148 2.09 -30.62 -1.25
CA THR A 148 2.72 -31.47 -2.28
C THR A 148 3.48 -32.69 -1.72
N THR A 149 3.55 -32.84 -0.39
CA THR A 149 4.21 -33.97 0.29
C THR A 149 3.19 -34.82 1.07
N ARG A 150 2.08 -35.20 0.42
CA ARG A 150 1.13 -36.17 0.97
C ARG A 150 0.72 -37.21 -0.06
#